data_AF-A0A202FF51-F1
#
_entry.id   AF-A0A202FF51-F1
#
_cell.length_a   1.000
_cell.length_b   1.000
_cell.length_c   1.000
_cell.angle_alpha   90.00
_cell.angle_beta   90.00
_cell.angle_gamma   90.00
#
_symmetry.space_group_name_H-M   'P 1'
#
loop_
_entity.id
_entity.type
_entity.pdbx_description
1 polymer ?
#
loop_
_entity_poly.entity_id
_entity_poly.type
_entity_poly.pdbx_seq_one_letter_code
_entity_poly.pdbx_strand_id
1 'polypeptide(L)'
;MNKKFQFAFVCGVALAAVTLSQQSVKADTTIDNADQTTEQVAKSQAVSQSQKTDQTQNQEQVSDDTQVQTDQNDQQVTQTEQTTNDDVQAQNVATQQTAQDTSAQATTQADSTASNITPLKGIVDTTGFTQLYTQDGTAISNRVLGGNTAWLTDQKLVYNGQTFYRVATNEYANADNVVLTYGHQKSGVVRVKSWGAASYSRNEAGFYKNGQANYAANSVWKYNRTDSANGRTYYQIGNDIWLNSDDSAEGAAYQNPNGWLQIQNSQIKPSGGSVGYDLYNGVEGVKVWLVRRYFGYSNAHTIYDGSVASSVRSLQSRKGLPVTGVVNLATWKAMGYSEADWYGIDSYVAPLQTNITSTRSQHIEAMINQANKYLGKTWISGAGSMPAYGVDCSGLVTQALYASGIDSAPISNIQHAQPGHEWNSRDYWADSRIPHINFNDRQRGDLIFFTDPSTGIIWHVGILLNRDTMIESWPYAVQVHSIYGNRGNIAGVKRVFA
;
A
#
# COMPACT_ATOMS: atom_id res chain seq x y z
N MET A 1 -31.73 54.81 -55.36
CA MET A 1 -32.18 53.43 -55.08
C MET A 1 -31.36 52.90 -53.91
N ASN A 2 -31.98 52.76 -52.74
CA ASN A 2 -31.41 52.16 -51.53
C ASN A 2 -32.28 50.96 -51.18
N LYS A 3 -31.72 49.74 -51.16
CA LYS A 3 -32.38 48.59 -50.51
C LYS A 3 -31.35 47.85 -49.66
N LYS A 4 -31.55 47.97 -48.35
CA LYS A 4 -30.89 47.21 -47.29
C LYS A 4 -31.47 45.78 -47.27
N PHE A 5 -30.61 44.77 -47.22
CA PHE A 5 -31.00 43.40 -46.86
C PHE A 5 -30.65 43.18 -45.38
N GLN A 6 -31.66 42.90 -44.56
CA GLN A 6 -31.52 42.42 -43.19
C GLN A 6 -31.44 40.89 -43.22
N PHE A 7 -30.38 40.32 -42.64
CA PHE A 7 -30.34 38.91 -42.26
C PHE A 7 -30.76 38.79 -40.79
N ALA A 8 -31.84 38.05 -40.53
CA ALA A 8 -32.27 37.65 -39.20
C ALA A 8 -31.43 36.45 -38.75
N PHE A 9 -30.79 36.56 -37.58
CA PHE A 9 -30.10 35.45 -36.92
C PHE A 9 -31.05 34.87 -35.86
N VAL A 10 -31.61 33.70 -36.14
CA VAL A 10 -32.40 32.93 -35.18
C VAL A 10 -31.41 32.17 -34.29
N CYS A 11 -31.29 32.57 -33.03
CA CYS A 11 -30.44 31.92 -32.05
C CYS A 11 -31.19 30.74 -31.43
N GLY A 12 -31.04 29.54 -32.02
CA GLY A 12 -31.45 28.29 -31.39
C GLY A 12 -30.41 27.85 -30.37
N VAL A 13 -30.70 28.01 -29.08
CA VAL A 13 -29.89 27.40 -28.01
C VAL A 13 -30.26 25.92 -27.96
N ALA A 14 -29.46 25.09 -28.63
CA ALA A 14 -29.48 23.65 -28.40
C ALA A 14 -28.83 23.39 -27.03
N LEU A 15 -29.66 23.01 -26.05
CA LEU A 15 -29.21 22.54 -24.75
C LEU A 15 -28.48 21.20 -24.96
N ALA A 16 -27.15 21.25 -25.09
CA ALA A 16 -26.33 20.05 -25.12
C ALA A 16 -26.37 19.41 -23.72
N ALA A 17 -27.14 18.33 -23.58
CA ALA A 17 -27.08 17.46 -22.43
C ALA A 17 -25.66 16.86 -22.37
N VAL A 18 -24.82 17.39 -21.48
CA VAL A 18 -23.55 16.77 -21.12
C VAL A 18 -23.88 15.49 -20.37
N THR A 19 -23.82 14.37 -21.06
CA THR A 19 -23.80 13.06 -20.41
C THR A 19 -22.47 12.95 -19.67
N LEU A 20 -22.50 13.23 -18.35
CA LEU A 20 -21.39 12.88 -17.46
C LEU A 20 -21.22 11.36 -17.52
N SER A 21 -20.28 10.90 -18.32
CA SER A 21 -19.90 9.49 -18.35
C SER A 21 -19.46 9.09 -16.94
N GLN A 22 -20.11 8.09 -16.35
CA GLN A 22 -19.72 7.54 -15.05
C GLN A 22 -18.39 6.81 -15.22
N GLN A 23 -17.28 7.49 -14.94
CA GLN A 23 -15.95 6.91 -15.10
C GLN A 23 -15.59 6.06 -13.88
N SER A 24 -15.29 4.78 -14.12
CA SER A 24 -14.66 3.88 -13.16
C SER A 24 -13.14 3.96 -13.29
N VAL A 25 -12.41 3.82 -12.17
CA VAL A 25 -10.95 4.01 -12.14
C VAL A 25 -10.23 2.66 -12.08
N LYS A 26 -9.61 2.25 -13.20
CA LYS A 26 -8.76 1.05 -13.25
C LYS A 26 -7.58 1.17 -12.27
N ALA A 27 -7.27 0.09 -11.57
CA ALA A 27 -6.10 0.04 -10.69
C ALA A 27 -4.84 -0.46 -11.42
N ASP A 28 -5.00 -1.30 -12.44
CA ASP A 28 -3.89 -1.86 -13.20
C ASP A 28 -3.68 -1.04 -14.48
N THR A 29 -2.62 -0.23 -14.49
CA THR A 29 -2.14 0.44 -15.69
C THR A 29 -0.95 -0.35 -16.22
N THR A 30 -1.20 -1.33 -17.09
CA THR A 30 -0.17 -2.06 -17.84
C THR A 30 0.47 -1.21 -18.96
N ILE A 31 0.22 0.11 -18.98
CA ILE A 31 0.76 1.00 -20.01
C ILE A 31 2.17 1.45 -19.61
N ASP A 32 3.14 0.68 -20.07
CA ASP A 32 4.55 1.09 -20.14
C ASP A 32 4.73 2.14 -21.24
N ASN A 33 4.37 3.40 -20.95
CA ASN A 33 4.88 4.54 -21.74
C ASN A 33 6.00 5.19 -20.93
N ALA A 34 7.14 4.51 -20.87
CA ALA A 34 8.41 5.07 -20.44
C ALA A 34 9.34 5.21 -21.65
N ASP A 35 8.92 6.02 -22.62
CA ASP A 35 9.88 6.65 -23.52
C ASP A 35 9.43 8.10 -23.78
N GLN A 36 10.38 9.02 -23.59
CA GLN A 36 10.23 10.48 -23.49
C GLN A 36 9.82 11.07 -22.14
N THR A 37 10.80 11.22 -21.23
CA THR A 37 11.01 12.52 -20.60
C THR A 37 12.49 12.89 -20.70
N THR A 38 12.75 13.82 -21.61
CA THR A 38 14.01 14.52 -21.81
C THR A 38 14.35 15.38 -20.60
N GLU A 39 15.64 15.52 -20.37
CA GLU A 39 16.33 16.40 -19.42
C GLU A 39 15.57 17.68 -19.01
N GLN A 40 15.33 17.84 -17.70
CA GLN A 40 15.34 19.14 -17.04
C GLN A 40 15.83 19.00 -15.60
N VAL A 41 17.15 18.84 -15.45
CA VAL A 41 17.83 19.13 -14.20
C VAL A 41 17.89 20.65 -14.06
N ALA A 42 16.85 21.22 -13.46
CA ALA A 42 16.88 22.61 -13.01
C ALA A 42 17.82 22.70 -11.79
N LYS A 43 19.02 23.23 -12.04
CA LYS A 43 19.93 23.76 -11.03
C LYS A 43 19.15 24.71 -10.10
N SER A 44 19.06 24.38 -8.81
CA SER A 44 18.85 25.38 -7.76
C SER A 44 20.11 25.42 -6.90
N GLN A 45 20.99 26.36 -7.23
CA GLN A 45 21.88 26.95 -6.25
C GLN A 45 21.02 27.80 -5.32
N ALA A 46 21.01 27.47 -4.03
CA ALA A 46 20.62 28.41 -2.98
C ALA A 46 21.71 28.39 -1.91
N VAL A 47 22.57 29.41 -2.02
CA VAL A 47 23.42 29.90 -0.96
C VAL A 47 22.52 30.33 0.20
N SER A 48 22.78 29.85 1.42
CA SER A 48 22.45 30.63 2.60
C SER A 48 23.53 30.47 3.64
N GLN A 49 24.05 31.64 4.01
CA GLN A 49 25.16 31.86 4.92
C GLN A 49 24.75 31.51 6.34
N SER A 50 25.68 30.88 7.04
CA SER A 50 25.71 30.75 8.48
C SER A 50 25.88 32.11 9.14
N GLN A 51 24.95 32.48 10.01
CA GLN A 51 25.22 33.40 11.11
C GLN A 51 24.86 32.73 12.43
N LYS A 52 25.90 32.59 13.26
CA LYS A 52 25.82 32.28 14.69
C LYS A 52 25.03 33.36 15.42
N THR A 53 24.29 32.94 16.43
CA THR A 53 24.18 33.72 17.66
C THR A 53 24.06 32.75 18.82
N ASP A 54 25.10 32.74 19.65
CA ASP A 54 25.08 32.24 21.02
C ASP A 54 24.06 33.06 21.83
N GLN A 55 23.29 32.41 22.71
CA GLN A 55 23.27 32.80 24.12
C GLN A 55 22.67 31.69 25.01
N THR A 56 23.32 31.55 26.15
CA THR A 56 23.24 30.53 27.20
C THR A 56 22.33 31.03 28.34
N GLN A 57 22.02 30.10 29.26
CA GLN A 57 21.52 30.27 30.65
C GLN A 57 19.99 30.34 30.80
N ASN A 58 19.34 29.73 31.80
CA ASN A 58 19.78 28.95 32.97
C ASN A 58 18.61 28.12 33.52
N GLN A 59 18.99 27.18 34.40
CA GLN A 59 18.22 26.33 35.32
C GLN A 59 17.00 27.00 35.99
N GLU A 60 15.94 26.21 36.28
CA GLU A 60 15.60 25.85 37.68
C GLU A 60 14.57 24.72 37.77
N GLN A 61 14.71 23.97 38.86
CA GLN A 61 14.01 22.79 39.35
C GLN A 61 12.96 23.21 40.41
N VAL A 62 12.01 22.33 40.76
CA VAL A 62 11.11 22.23 41.98
C VAL A 62 9.75 21.71 41.49
N SER A 63 9.29 20.46 41.73
CA SER A 63 8.98 19.66 42.94
C SER A 63 7.59 19.93 43.57
N ASP A 64 7.04 18.87 44.16
CA ASP A 64 5.73 18.62 44.83
C ASP A 64 4.52 18.31 43.94
N ASP A 65 3.90 17.12 43.95
CA ASP A 65 3.58 16.05 44.93
C ASP A 65 2.18 16.17 45.56
N THR A 66 1.55 15.00 45.67
CA THR A 66 0.37 14.58 46.47
C THR A 66 -0.94 14.21 45.77
N GLN A 67 -1.32 12.98 46.14
CA GLN A 67 -2.46 12.08 45.89
C GLN A 67 -3.85 12.65 46.25
N VAL A 68 -4.97 12.00 45.91
CA VAL A 68 -5.72 10.97 46.70
C VAL A 68 -6.78 10.37 45.74
N GLN A 69 -6.83 9.08 45.39
CA GLN A 69 -7.25 7.85 46.12
C GLN A 69 -8.77 7.73 46.41
N THR A 70 -9.38 6.63 45.93
CA THR A 70 -10.35 5.70 46.60
C THR A 70 -10.87 4.74 45.51
N ASP A 71 -10.43 3.48 45.45
CA ASP A 71 -10.95 2.25 46.13
C ASP A 71 -12.33 1.79 45.61
N GLN A 72 -12.36 0.70 44.82
CA GLN A 72 -12.74 -0.68 45.20
C GLN A 72 -14.22 -0.85 45.62
N ASN A 73 -15.01 -1.68 44.96
CA ASN A 73 -15.03 -3.14 45.19
C ASN A 73 -16.10 -3.86 44.33
N ASP A 74 -15.84 -5.16 44.14
CA ASP A 74 -16.63 -6.24 43.53
C ASP A 74 -18.13 -6.31 43.89
N GLN A 75 -18.95 -6.89 42.99
CA GLN A 75 -19.45 -8.27 43.17
C GLN A 75 -20.26 -8.82 41.98
N GLN A 76 -19.90 -10.07 41.68
CA GLN A 76 -20.47 -11.03 40.72
C GLN A 76 -21.50 -11.91 41.44
N VAL A 77 -22.70 -12.12 40.88
CA VAL A 77 -23.51 -13.32 41.18
C VAL A 77 -24.31 -13.75 39.94
N THR A 78 -24.17 -15.03 39.60
CA THR A 78 -24.89 -15.83 38.59
C THR A 78 -26.08 -16.57 39.25
N GLN A 79 -26.91 -17.25 38.44
CA GLN A 79 -27.84 -18.37 38.78
C GLN A 79 -29.32 -17.98 39.02
N THR A 80 -30.39 -18.69 38.60
CA THR A 80 -30.65 -19.94 37.84
C THR A 80 -32.14 -19.96 37.42
N GLU A 81 -32.48 -20.89 36.54
CA GLU A 81 -33.77 -21.24 35.94
C GLU A 81 -34.97 -21.59 36.86
N GLN A 82 -36.14 -21.50 36.22
CA GLN A 82 -37.29 -22.43 36.18
C GLN A 82 -38.48 -22.37 37.16
N THR A 83 -39.68 -22.35 36.51
CA THR A 83 -40.98 -22.99 36.86
C THR A 83 -41.79 -22.41 38.04
N THR A 84 -43.12 -22.27 38.04
CA THR A 84 -44.23 -22.87 37.25
C THR A 84 -45.58 -22.23 37.64
N ASN A 85 -46.62 -22.53 36.82
CA ASN A 85 -48.06 -22.65 37.13
C ASN A 85 -48.90 -21.38 37.43
N ASP A 86 -50.16 -21.28 37.02
CA ASP A 86 -51.00 -21.89 35.98
C ASP A 86 -52.38 -21.19 36.07
N ASP A 87 -53.16 -21.30 34.98
CA ASP A 87 -54.65 -21.36 34.97
C ASP A 87 -55.46 -20.04 35.21
N VAL A 88 -56.55 -19.70 34.50
CA VAL A 88 -57.61 -20.45 33.79
C VAL A 88 -58.30 -19.54 32.72
N GLN A 89 -58.53 -20.12 31.52
CA GLN A 89 -59.72 -20.13 30.60
C GLN A 89 -60.71 -18.94 30.52
N ALA A 90 -61.56 -18.72 29.52
CA ALA A 90 -61.85 -19.10 28.11
C ALA A 90 -63.12 -18.25 27.77
N GLN A 91 -63.50 -17.86 26.55
CA GLN A 91 -64.11 -18.66 25.50
C GLN A 91 -64.48 -17.74 24.31
N ASN A 92 -64.51 -18.37 23.13
CA ASN A 92 -65.05 -17.95 21.83
C ASN A 92 -66.48 -17.36 21.88
N VAL A 93 -66.88 -16.61 20.84
CA VAL A 93 -67.93 -17.00 19.86
C VAL A 93 -67.92 -16.01 18.67
N ALA A 94 -67.98 -16.55 17.46
CA ALA A 94 -68.22 -15.84 16.20
C ALA A 94 -69.72 -15.79 15.86
N THR A 95 -70.16 -14.72 15.19
CA THR A 95 -71.38 -14.72 14.37
C THR A 95 -71.23 -13.76 13.19
N GLN A 96 -71.41 -14.30 11.98
CA GLN A 96 -71.67 -13.58 10.73
C GLN A 96 -73.18 -13.40 10.55
N GLN A 97 -73.64 -12.29 9.95
CA GLN A 97 -74.41 -12.30 8.68
C GLN A 97 -74.86 -10.89 8.20
N THR A 98 -74.50 -10.58 6.93
CA THR A 98 -75.24 -9.94 5.79
C THR A 98 -76.05 -8.64 5.97
N ALA A 99 -76.23 -7.72 5.02
CA ALA A 99 -75.64 -7.33 3.72
C ALA A 99 -76.44 -6.08 3.23
N GLN A 100 -75.82 -5.05 2.63
CA GLN A 100 -76.26 -4.39 1.38
C GLN A 100 -75.46 -3.13 1.03
N ASP A 101 -75.35 -2.94 -0.28
CA ASP A 101 -74.57 -2.04 -1.12
C ASP A 101 -75.04 -0.58 -1.09
N THR A 102 -74.12 0.39 -0.97
CA THR A 102 -74.20 1.64 -1.74
C THR A 102 -72.84 2.33 -1.82
N SER A 103 -72.48 2.66 -3.05
CA SER A 103 -71.32 3.41 -3.51
C SER A 103 -71.29 4.85 -3.00
N ALA A 104 -70.13 5.27 -2.46
CA ALA A 104 -69.71 6.67 -2.46
C ALA A 104 -68.17 6.73 -2.45
N GLN A 105 -67.61 7.12 -3.59
CA GLN A 105 -66.25 7.65 -3.67
C GLN A 105 -66.15 8.87 -2.74
N ALA A 106 -65.43 8.71 -1.64
CA ALA A 106 -64.89 9.83 -0.89
C ALA A 106 -63.38 9.87 -1.14
N THR A 107 -62.97 10.80 -1.99
CA THR A 107 -61.59 11.28 -2.10
C THR A 107 -61.13 11.76 -0.73
N THR A 108 -60.29 10.97 -0.06
CA THR A 108 -59.50 11.44 1.08
C THR A 108 -58.22 12.07 0.52
N GLN A 109 -58.27 13.40 0.40
CA GLN A 109 -57.09 14.23 0.33
C GLN A 109 -56.31 14.01 1.62
N ALA A 110 -55.12 13.41 1.53
CA ALA A 110 -54.26 13.16 2.67
C ALA A 110 -53.92 14.48 3.37
N ASP A 111 -54.07 14.48 4.69
CA ASP A 111 -53.73 15.56 5.60
C ASP A 111 -52.26 15.99 5.40
N SER A 112 -52.06 17.26 5.00
CA SER A 112 -50.76 17.85 4.73
C SER A 112 -49.92 18.13 5.98
N THR A 113 -50.37 17.74 7.18
CA THR A 113 -49.62 17.86 8.45
C THR A 113 -49.00 16.55 8.95
N ALA A 114 -49.20 15.44 8.23
CA ALA A 114 -48.64 14.15 8.62
C ALA A 114 -47.13 14.08 8.38
N SER A 115 -46.35 14.09 9.47
CA SER A 115 -44.91 13.79 9.44
C SER A 115 -44.70 12.31 9.15
N ASN A 116 -44.09 11.99 8.00
CA ASN A 116 -43.77 10.61 7.65
C ASN A 116 -42.26 10.37 7.81
N ILE A 117 -41.89 9.55 8.80
CA ILE A 117 -40.51 9.15 9.04
C ILE A 117 -40.27 7.78 8.43
N THR A 118 -39.27 7.68 7.55
CA THR A 118 -38.81 6.42 6.98
C THR A 118 -37.37 6.16 7.41
N PRO A 119 -37.03 4.97 7.95
CA PRO A 119 -35.65 4.60 8.21
C PRO A 119 -34.82 4.55 6.92
N LEU A 120 -33.58 4.99 6.97
CA LEU A 120 -32.59 4.76 5.92
C LEU A 120 -31.20 4.56 6.53
N LYS A 121 -30.20 4.34 5.68
CA LYS A 121 -28.80 4.37 6.09
C LYS A 121 -28.00 5.09 5.01
N GLY A 122 -27.39 6.21 5.36
CA GLY A 122 -26.63 7.02 4.41
C GLY A 122 -25.76 8.07 5.08
N ILE A 123 -25.18 8.91 4.25
CA ILE A 123 -24.42 10.10 4.61
C ILE A 123 -25.07 11.27 3.88
N VAL A 124 -25.31 12.38 4.56
CA VAL A 124 -25.68 13.64 3.91
C VAL A 124 -24.48 14.58 3.91
N ASP A 125 -24.04 14.95 2.71
CA ASP A 125 -22.96 15.90 2.49
C ASP A 125 -23.58 17.29 2.28
N THR A 126 -23.29 18.26 3.16
CA THR A 126 -23.84 19.62 3.05
C THR A 126 -23.23 20.37 1.87
N THR A 127 -24.03 21.11 1.09
CA THR A 127 -23.52 21.91 -0.05
C THR A 127 -23.11 23.33 0.35
N GLY A 128 -23.48 23.75 1.56
CA GLY A 128 -23.22 25.06 2.15
C GLY A 128 -23.59 25.04 3.63
N PHE A 129 -23.63 26.21 4.29
CA PHE A 129 -24.17 26.27 5.65
C PHE A 129 -25.62 25.81 5.65
N THR A 130 -25.92 24.74 6.38
CA THR A 130 -27.23 24.07 6.33
C THR A 130 -28.00 24.33 7.62
N GLN A 131 -29.15 25.00 7.48
CA GLN A 131 -30.10 25.21 8.57
C GLN A 131 -30.67 23.88 9.06
N LEU A 132 -30.80 23.74 10.38
CA LEU A 132 -31.40 22.59 11.04
C LEU A 132 -32.85 22.88 11.45
N TYR A 133 -33.67 21.84 11.42
CA TYR A 133 -35.08 21.87 11.77
C TYR A 133 -35.41 20.75 12.74
N THR A 134 -36.34 20.99 13.65
CA THR A 134 -36.98 19.93 14.44
C THR A 134 -38.02 19.19 13.60
N GLN A 135 -38.51 18.06 14.11
CA GLN A 135 -39.46 17.19 13.39
C GLN A 135 -40.77 17.91 13.00
N ASP A 136 -41.20 18.90 13.77
CA ASP A 136 -42.37 19.74 13.51
C ASP A 136 -42.09 20.90 12.54
N GLY A 137 -40.88 20.99 11.98
CA GLY A 137 -40.47 22.04 11.05
C GLY A 137 -39.97 23.33 11.71
N THR A 138 -39.85 23.40 13.04
CA THR A 138 -39.31 24.59 13.72
C THR A 138 -37.81 24.72 13.44
N ALA A 139 -37.37 25.90 12.98
CA ALA A 139 -35.96 26.17 12.70
C ALA A 139 -35.14 26.30 13.99
N ILE A 140 -34.01 25.61 14.05
CA ILE A 140 -33.08 25.66 15.19
C ILE A 140 -32.14 26.86 15.02
N SER A 141 -32.35 27.93 15.81
CA SER A 141 -31.70 29.23 15.57
C SER A 141 -30.28 29.37 16.15
N ASN A 142 -29.88 28.51 17.10
CA ASN A 142 -28.61 28.62 17.81
C ASN A 142 -27.45 27.87 17.14
N ARG A 143 -27.70 27.09 16.07
CA ARG A 143 -26.67 26.36 15.33
C ARG A 143 -27.09 26.01 13.89
N VAL A 144 -26.08 25.80 13.05
CA VAL A 144 -26.20 25.29 11.67
C VAL A 144 -25.07 24.27 11.42
N LEU A 145 -25.22 23.44 10.39
CA LEU A 145 -24.11 22.61 9.93
C LEU A 145 -23.15 23.46 9.07
N GLY A 146 -21.84 23.21 9.20
CA GLY A 146 -20.86 23.80 8.29
C GLY A 146 -21.04 23.32 6.86
N GLY A 147 -20.68 24.13 5.87
CA GLY A 147 -20.70 23.72 4.48
C GLY A 147 -19.64 22.67 4.14
N ASN A 148 -19.95 21.78 3.20
CA ASN A 148 -19.08 20.69 2.75
C ASN A 148 -18.69 19.73 3.88
N THR A 149 -19.62 19.44 4.79
CA THR A 149 -19.42 18.50 5.90
C THR A 149 -20.34 17.28 5.75
N ALA A 150 -19.82 16.11 6.12
CA ALA A 150 -20.51 14.83 5.99
C ALA A 150 -21.16 14.42 7.31
N TRP A 151 -22.45 14.07 7.28
CA TRP A 151 -23.21 13.67 8.47
C TRP A 151 -23.88 12.33 8.25
N LEU A 152 -23.77 11.44 9.25
CA LEU A 152 -24.52 10.19 9.22
C LEU A 152 -26.02 10.49 9.29
N THR A 153 -26.80 9.80 8.48
CA THR A 153 -28.26 9.86 8.54
C THR A 153 -28.87 8.48 8.59
N ASP A 154 -29.91 8.37 9.40
CA ASP A 154 -30.64 7.13 9.65
C ASP A 154 -32.16 7.27 9.43
N GLN A 155 -32.64 8.48 9.12
CA GLN A 155 -34.05 8.77 8.95
C GLN A 155 -34.29 9.85 7.90
N LYS A 156 -35.32 9.62 7.09
CA LYS A 156 -35.91 10.59 6.17
C LYS A 156 -37.23 11.05 6.76
N LEU A 157 -37.40 12.35 6.90
CA LEU A 157 -38.64 12.99 7.27
C LEU A 157 -39.25 13.64 6.02
N VAL A 158 -40.49 13.30 5.71
CA VAL A 158 -41.30 14.10 4.77
C VAL A 158 -42.26 14.94 5.61
N TYR A 159 -42.11 16.26 5.52
CA TYR A 159 -42.90 17.24 6.26
C TYR A 159 -43.29 18.39 5.33
N ASN A 160 -44.59 18.71 5.26
CA ASN A 160 -45.14 19.73 4.34
C ASN A 160 -44.66 19.58 2.88
N GLY A 161 -44.54 18.34 2.39
CA GLY A 161 -44.07 18.04 1.03
C GLY A 161 -42.55 18.23 0.81
N GLN A 162 -41.80 18.66 1.82
CA GLN A 162 -40.35 18.76 1.79
C GLN A 162 -39.69 17.53 2.42
N THR A 163 -38.50 17.20 1.92
CA THR A 163 -37.71 16.09 2.45
C THR A 163 -36.62 16.62 3.36
N PHE A 164 -36.43 15.97 4.50
CA PHE A 164 -35.36 16.25 5.43
C PHE A 164 -34.67 14.96 5.87
N TYR A 165 -33.39 15.06 6.22
CA TYR A 165 -32.57 13.96 6.69
C TYR A 165 -32.10 14.21 8.11
N ARG A 166 -32.30 13.24 9.00
CA ARG A 166 -31.85 13.37 10.39
C ARG A 166 -30.33 13.33 10.45
N VAL A 167 -29.73 14.26 11.19
CA VAL A 167 -28.27 14.36 11.39
C VAL A 167 -27.86 14.33 12.87
N ALA A 168 -28.82 14.57 13.77
CA ALA A 168 -28.67 14.42 15.22
C ALA A 168 -30.04 14.16 15.87
N THR A 169 -30.06 13.91 17.18
CA THR A 169 -31.31 13.70 17.93
C THR A 169 -32.26 14.88 17.75
N ASN A 170 -33.40 14.63 17.10
CA ASN A 170 -34.42 15.63 16.75
C ASN A 170 -33.94 16.78 15.85
N GLU A 171 -32.87 16.59 15.07
CA GLU A 171 -32.37 17.61 14.15
C GLU A 171 -32.27 17.07 12.73
N TYR A 172 -32.91 17.81 11.82
CA TYR A 172 -33.08 17.42 10.43
C TYR A 172 -32.55 18.51 9.50
N ALA A 173 -31.77 18.11 8.50
CA ALA A 173 -31.27 18.96 7.42
C ALA A 173 -32.20 18.85 6.21
N ASN A 174 -32.57 19.99 5.61
CA ASN A 174 -33.40 20.01 4.40
C ASN A 174 -32.63 19.41 3.21
N ALA A 175 -33.28 18.51 2.46
CA ALA A 175 -32.72 17.84 1.28
C ALA A 175 -32.25 18.80 0.18
N ASP A 176 -32.81 20.01 0.09
CA ASP A 176 -32.37 21.03 -0.89
C ASP A 176 -30.95 21.55 -0.60
N ASN A 177 -30.45 21.36 0.63
CA ASN A 177 -29.16 21.88 1.10
C ASN A 177 -28.11 20.78 1.34
N VAL A 178 -28.43 19.52 1.01
CA VAL A 178 -27.55 18.38 1.22
C VAL A 178 -27.62 17.40 0.06
N VAL A 179 -26.58 16.60 -0.13
CA VAL A 179 -26.56 15.48 -1.07
C VAL A 179 -26.54 14.18 -0.29
N LEU A 180 -27.55 13.33 -0.49
CA LEU A 180 -27.57 11.99 0.08
C LEU A 180 -26.59 11.09 -0.68
N THR A 181 -25.62 10.54 0.03
CA THR A 181 -24.65 9.56 -0.45
C THR A 181 -24.69 8.29 0.41
N TYR A 182 -24.06 7.21 -0.06
CA TYR A 182 -24.09 5.90 0.60
C TYR A 182 -22.69 5.34 0.83
N GLY A 183 -22.62 4.35 1.72
CA GLY A 183 -21.38 3.73 2.17
C GLY A 183 -20.50 4.66 3.01
N HIS A 184 -19.46 4.08 3.59
CA HIS A 184 -18.44 4.77 4.36
C HIS A 184 -17.18 4.98 3.52
N GLN A 185 -16.47 6.07 3.77
CA GLN A 185 -15.20 6.36 3.10
C GLN A 185 -14.17 5.29 3.46
N LYS A 186 -13.70 4.58 2.44
CA LYS A 186 -12.63 3.59 2.54
C LYS A 186 -12.05 3.46 1.15
N SER A 187 -10.74 3.65 1.02
CA SER A 187 -10.07 3.52 -0.25
C SER A 187 -9.25 2.24 -0.31
N GLY A 188 -9.22 1.61 -1.47
CA GLY A 188 -8.44 0.41 -1.69
C GLY A 188 -8.56 -0.08 -3.12
N VAL A 189 -8.22 -1.35 -3.31
CA VAL A 189 -8.27 -2.02 -4.60
C VAL A 189 -9.12 -3.27 -4.48
N VAL A 190 -9.99 -3.47 -5.45
CA VAL A 190 -10.84 -4.64 -5.57
C VAL A 190 -10.56 -5.34 -6.90
N ARG A 191 -10.43 -6.66 -6.85
CA ARG A 191 -10.25 -7.53 -8.02
C ARG A 191 -11.53 -8.32 -8.27
N VAL A 192 -11.99 -8.26 -9.52
CA VAL A 192 -13.09 -9.08 -10.02
C VAL A 192 -12.63 -10.53 -10.11
N LYS A 193 -13.46 -11.48 -9.67
CA LYS A 193 -13.14 -12.92 -9.69
C LYS A 193 -13.09 -13.46 -11.13
N SER A 194 -12.73 -14.73 -11.29
CA SER A 194 -12.45 -15.34 -12.61
C SER A 194 -13.66 -15.46 -13.53
N TRP A 195 -14.87 -15.17 -13.05
CA TRP A 195 -16.13 -15.23 -13.82
C TRP A 195 -16.74 -13.86 -14.13
N GLY A 196 -16.11 -12.75 -13.73
CA GLY A 196 -16.64 -11.39 -13.94
C GLY A 196 -17.48 -10.87 -12.77
N ALA A 197 -17.96 -9.62 -12.87
CA ALA A 197 -18.79 -9.00 -11.85
C ALA A 197 -19.91 -8.13 -12.44
N ALA A 198 -21.11 -8.21 -11.85
CA ALA A 198 -22.21 -7.32 -12.21
C ALA A 198 -22.01 -5.90 -11.65
N SER A 199 -22.52 -4.91 -12.37
CA SER A 199 -22.52 -3.50 -11.95
C SER A 199 -23.77 -3.18 -11.13
N TYR A 200 -23.57 -2.59 -9.95
CA TYR A 200 -24.64 -2.18 -9.04
C TYR A 200 -24.64 -0.67 -8.83
N SER A 201 -25.82 -0.13 -8.52
CA SER A 201 -26.01 1.23 -8.03
C SER A 201 -26.74 1.18 -6.69
N ARG A 202 -26.67 2.27 -5.92
CA ARG A 202 -27.23 2.36 -4.57
C ARG A 202 -28.21 3.53 -4.48
N ASN A 203 -29.46 3.23 -4.16
CA ASN A 203 -30.50 4.22 -3.85
C ASN A 203 -31.06 3.97 -2.44
N GLU A 204 -32.12 4.68 -2.04
CA GLU A 204 -32.69 4.53 -0.68
C GLU A 204 -33.18 3.10 -0.40
N ALA A 205 -33.77 2.44 -1.39
CA ALA A 205 -34.37 1.11 -1.25
C ALA A 205 -33.32 -0.01 -1.12
N GLY A 206 -32.14 0.15 -1.72
CA GLY A 206 -31.15 -0.92 -1.71
C GLY A 206 -30.08 -0.77 -2.77
N PHE A 207 -29.21 -1.78 -2.82
CA PHE A 207 -28.41 -2.07 -4.00
C PHE A 207 -29.29 -2.73 -5.07
N TYR A 208 -29.15 -2.29 -6.31
CA TYR A 208 -29.80 -2.89 -7.47
C TYR A 208 -28.82 -2.99 -8.64
N LYS A 209 -29.03 -3.96 -9.53
CA LYS A 209 -28.25 -4.08 -10.77
C LYS A 209 -28.63 -2.91 -11.69
N ASN A 210 -27.65 -2.12 -12.11
CA ASN A 210 -27.90 -0.89 -12.88
C ASN A 210 -27.97 -1.10 -14.40
N GLY A 211 -27.84 -2.34 -14.87
CA GLY A 211 -27.96 -2.70 -16.28
C GLY A 211 -26.74 -2.36 -17.14
N GLN A 212 -25.66 -1.82 -16.56
CA GLN A 212 -24.39 -1.65 -17.28
C GLN A 212 -23.74 -2.99 -17.59
N ALA A 213 -22.83 -2.98 -18.58
CA ALA A 213 -22.04 -4.15 -18.92
C ALA A 213 -21.27 -4.69 -17.70
N ASN A 214 -21.21 -6.01 -17.59
CA ASN A 214 -20.46 -6.65 -16.53
C ASN A 214 -18.96 -6.34 -16.66
N TYR A 215 -18.30 -6.25 -15.52
CA TYR A 215 -16.87 -6.08 -15.43
C TYR A 215 -16.16 -7.40 -15.74
N ALA A 216 -15.13 -7.32 -16.59
CA ALA A 216 -14.38 -8.47 -17.05
C ALA A 216 -13.73 -9.24 -15.89
N ALA A 217 -13.65 -10.56 -16.04
CA ALA A 217 -12.95 -11.44 -15.13
C ALA A 217 -11.52 -10.95 -14.84
N ASN A 218 -11.07 -11.09 -13.59
CA ASN A 218 -9.74 -10.71 -13.12
C ASN A 218 -9.39 -9.21 -13.22
N SER A 219 -10.32 -8.36 -13.68
CA SER A 219 -10.09 -6.92 -13.78
C SER A 219 -9.97 -6.27 -12.40
N VAL A 220 -9.17 -5.20 -12.31
CA VAL A 220 -8.79 -4.59 -11.05
C VAL A 220 -9.19 -3.11 -11.03
N TRP A 221 -9.81 -2.67 -9.94
CA TRP A 221 -10.43 -1.35 -9.82
C TRP A 221 -10.08 -0.71 -8.49
N LYS A 222 -9.84 0.60 -8.51
CA LYS A 222 -9.75 1.37 -7.28
C LYS A 222 -11.17 1.60 -6.76
N TYR A 223 -11.35 1.49 -5.45
CA TYR A 223 -12.58 1.92 -4.81
C TYR A 223 -12.29 3.03 -3.79
N ASN A 224 -13.28 3.88 -3.54
CA ASN A 224 -13.21 5.01 -2.61
C ASN A 224 -14.23 4.94 -1.47
N ARG A 225 -15.23 4.05 -1.58
CA ARG A 225 -16.19 3.78 -0.51
C ARG A 225 -16.51 2.29 -0.42
N THR A 226 -16.93 1.89 0.78
CA THR A 226 -17.55 0.58 1.01
C THR A 226 -18.89 0.71 1.68
N ASP A 227 -19.85 -0.13 1.30
CA ASP A 227 -21.13 -0.29 2.01
C ASP A 227 -21.38 -1.77 2.30
N SER A 228 -22.28 -2.06 3.24
CA SER A 228 -22.64 -3.43 3.60
C SER A 228 -24.14 -3.62 3.52
N ALA A 229 -24.57 -4.61 2.75
CA ALA A 229 -25.98 -4.97 2.61
C ALA A 229 -26.12 -6.48 2.37
N ASN A 230 -27.09 -7.11 3.05
CA ASN A 230 -27.42 -8.53 2.86
C ASN A 230 -26.21 -9.48 2.99
N GLY A 231 -25.33 -9.23 3.96
CA GLY A 231 -24.11 -10.03 4.19
C GLY A 231 -22.99 -9.82 3.17
N ARG A 232 -23.14 -8.88 2.22
CA ARG A 232 -22.14 -8.55 1.21
C ARG A 232 -21.49 -7.20 1.49
N THR A 233 -20.21 -7.09 1.17
CA THR A 233 -19.53 -5.81 1.03
C THR A 233 -19.64 -5.33 -0.40
N TYR A 234 -19.96 -4.05 -0.59
CA TYR A 234 -19.99 -3.37 -1.87
C TYR A 234 -18.86 -2.35 -1.93
N TYR A 235 -18.14 -2.30 -3.05
CA TYR A 235 -16.99 -1.42 -3.30
C TYR A 235 -17.36 -0.41 -4.39
N GLN A 236 -17.36 0.88 -4.07
CA GLN A 236 -17.66 1.94 -5.05
C GLN A 236 -16.45 2.19 -5.93
N ILE A 237 -16.54 1.85 -7.21
CA ILE A 237 -15.43 1.94 -8.18
C ILE A 237 -15.56 3.11 -9.18
N GLY A 238 -16.66 3.83 -9.10
CA GLY A 238 -17.01 4.99 -9.93
C GLY A 238 -18.26 5.68 -9.39
N ASN A 239 -18.71 6.75 -10.05
CA ASN A 239 -19.88 7.52 -9.60
C ASN A 239 -21.15 6.65 -9.57
N ASP A 240 -21.58 6.27 -8.37
CA ASP A 240 -22.66 5.31 -8.09
C ASP A 240 -22.55 3.97 -8.86
N ILE A 241 -21.31 3.48 -9.00
CA ILE A 241 -21.00 2.17 -9.55
C ILE A 241 -20.33 1.34 -8.47
N TRP A 242 -20.91 0.18 -8.17
CA TRP A 242 -20.49 -0.70 -7.08
C TRP A 242 -20.30 -2.14 -7.55
N LEU A 243 -19.27 -2.80 -7.00
CA LEU A 243 -19.04 -4.24 -7.12
C LEU A 243 -19.31 -4.91 -5.77
N ASN A 244 -19.91 -6.10 -5.76
CA ASN A 244 -20.17 -6.84 -4.52
C ASN A 244 -19.08 -7.89 -4.21
N SER A 245 -19.01 -8.35 -2.97
CA SER A 245 -18.03 -9.33 -2.49
C SER A 245 -18.23 -10.78 -2.98
N ASP A 246 -19.39 -11.11 -3.57
CA ASP A 246 -19.62 -12.42 -4.20
C ASP A 246 -18.84 -12.52 -5.52
N ASP A 247 -18.72 -11.41 -6.25
CA ASP A 247 -18.06 -11.34 -7.56
C ASP A 247 -16.67 -10.68 -7.52
N SER A 248 -16.29 -10.12 -6.37
CA SER A 248 -15.03 -9.38 -6.23
C SER A 248 -14.46 -9.50 -4.82
N ALA A 249 -13.17 -9.24 -4.65
CA ALA A 249 -12.50 -9.26 -3.36
C ALA A 249 -11.40 -8.19 -3.30
N GLU A 250 -11.12 -7.68 -2.11
CA GLU A 250 -9.93 -6.84 -1.92
C GLU A 250 -8.68 -7.61 -2.34
N GLY A 251 -7.79 -6.96 -3.06
CA GLY A 251 -6.61 -7.59 -3.60
C GLY A 251 -5.60 -6.58 -4.11
N ALA A 252 -4.38 -7.06 -4.37
CA ALA A 252 -3.31 -6.21 -4.87
C ALA A 252 -3.64 -5.64 -6.27
N ALA A 253 -3.31 -4.36 -6.46
CA ALA A 253 -3.34 -3.69 -7.76
C ALA A 253 -2.51 -4.45 -8.79
N TYR A 254 -1.35 -4.96 -8.36
CA TYR A 254 -0.46 -5.76 -9.17
C TYR A 254 -0.06 -7.04 -8.43
N GLN A 255 -0.01 -8.15 -9.17
CA GLN A 255 0.55 -9.42 -8.70
C GLN A 255 1.14 -10.16 -9.91
N ASN A 256 2.31 -10.72 -9.72
CA ASN A 256 2.94 -11.60 -10.70
C ASN A 256 2.12 -12.90 -10.85
N PRO A 257 2.03 -13.48 -12.07
CA PRO A 257 1.30 -14.72 -12.28
C PRO A 257 1.91 -15.88 -11.48
N ASN A 258 1.13 -16.94 -11.27
CA ASN A 258 1.60 -18.14 -10.58
C ASN A 258 2.87 -18.70 -11.23
N GLY A 259 3.83 -19.11 -10.40
CA GLY A 259 5.13 -19.62 -10.83
C GLY A 259 6.21 -18.54 -10.92
N TRP A 260 5.86 -17.25 -10.87
CA TRP A 260 6.83 -16.16 -10.74
C TRP A 260 7.10 -15.81 -9.28
N LEU A 261 8.18 -15.05 -9.02
CA LEU A 261 8.39 -14.44 -7.71
C LEU A 261 7.20 -13.55 -7.35
N GLN A 262 6.57 -13.80 -6.20
CA GLN A 262 5.32 -13.15 -5.83
C GLN A 262 5.55 -11.82 -5.12
N ILE A 263 4.68 -10.85 -5.40
CA ILE A 263 4.67 -9.53 -4.77
C ILE A 263 4.18 -9.65 -3.33
N GLN A 264 4.97 -9.09 -2.41
CA GLN A 264 4.69 -8.91 -1.00
C GLN A 264 4.21 -7.48 -0.76
N ASN A 265 3.07 -7.35 -0.06
CA ASN A 265 2.48 -6.07 0.30
C ASN A 265 2.76 -5.67 1.76
N SER A 266 3.69 -6.38 2.40
CA SER A 266 4.12 -6.14 3.77
C SER A 266 5.64 -6.28 3.86
N GLN A 267 6.25 -5.63 4.86
CA GLN A 267 7.71 -5.60 5.01
C GLN A 267 8.30 -7.02 5.05
N ILE A 268 9.14 -7.31 4.06
CA ILE A 268 9.88 -8.58 3.98
C ILE A 268 10.80 -8.70 5.18
N LYS A 269 10.91 -9.93 5.71
CA LYS A 269 11.73 -10.26 6.87
C LYS A 269 13.04 -10.93 6.43
N PRO A 270 14.11 -10.83 7.23
CA PRO A 270 15.35 -11.52 6.96
C PRO A 270 15.13 -13.03 6.82
N SER A 271 15.85 -13.66 5.88
CA SER A 271 15.81 -15.09 5.60
C SER A 271 17.21 -15.62 5.26
N GLY A 272 17.32 -16.92 5.00
CA GLY A 272 18.59 -17.55 4.58
C GLY A 272 19.58 -17.89 5.69
N GLY A 273 19.18 -17.76 6.96
CA GLY A 273 19.99 -18.16 8.10
C GLY A 273 19.62 -17.40 9.38
N SER A 274 20.41 -17.60 10.43
CA SER A 274 20.26 -16.86 11.69
C SER A 274 20.89 -15.47 11.57
N VAL A 275 20.16 -14.44 12.02
CA VAL A 275 20.72 -13.10 12.20
C VAL A 275 21.78 -13.15 13.29
N GLY A 276 22.95 -12.54 13.06
CA GLY A 276 24.05 -12.52 14.02
C GLY A 276 24.90 -13.80 13.97
N TYR A 277 25.17 -14.33 12.78
CA TYR A 277 25.97 -15.53 12.58
C TYR A 277 27.50 -15.28 12.72
N ASP A 278 28.22 -16.31 13.16
CA ASP A 278 29.68 -16.29 13.34
C ASP A 278 30.45 -16.22 12.01
N LEU A 279 31.61 -15.57 12.01
CA LEU A 279 32.49 -15.50 10.83
C LEU A 279 33.61 -16.53 10.92
N TYR A 280 33.75 -17.33 9.87
CA TYR A 280 34.73 -18.41 9.74
C TYR A 280 35.22 -18.50 8.29
N ASN A 281 36.18 -19.39 8.02
CA ASN A 281 36.78 -19.52 6.69
C ASN A 281 35.73 -19.67 5.58
N GLY A 282 35.85 -18.83 4.55
CA GLY A 282 34.95 -18.80 3.38
C GLY A 282 33.77 -17.84 3.51
N VAL A 283 33.43 -17.36 4.71
CA VAL A 283 32.39 -16.33 4.87
C VAL A 283 32.85 -15.03 4.20
N GLU A 284 31.92 -14.29 3.61
CA GLU A 284 32.14 -13.02 2.93
C GLU A 284 31.23 -11.89 3.47
N GLY A 285 31.10 -10.81 2.72
CA GLY A 285 30.17 -9.71 3.01
C GLY A 285 30.70 -8.65 3.97
N VAL A 286 29.79 -7.79 4.42
CA VAL A 286 30.13 -6.56 5.16
C VAL A 286 30.84 -6.82 6.49
N LYS A 287 30.42 -7.84 7.26
CA LYS A 287 31.10 -8.17 8.53
C LYS A 287 32.55 -8.59 8.29
N VAL A 288 32.82 -9.37 7.25
CA VAL A 288 34.17 -9.78 6.87
C VAL A 288 34.98 -8.59 6.36
N TRP A 289 34.38 -7.71 5.56
CA TRP A 289 35.00 -6.45 5.12
C TRP A 289 35.50 -5.60 6.30
N LEU A 290 34.69 -5.49 7.36
CA LEU A 290 35.04 -4.78 8.60
C LEU A 290 36.17 -5.48 9.35
N VAL A 291 36.09 -6.79 9.55
CA VAL A 291 37.16 -7.57 10.23
C VAL A 291 38.49 -7.49 9.48
N ARG A 292 38.48 -7.62 8.15
CA ARG A 292 39.68 -7.49 7.32
C ARG A 292 40.30 -6.10 7.47
N ARG A 293 39.47 -5.05 7.43
CA ARG A 293 39.90 -3.66 7.64
C ARG A 293 40.51 -3.44 9.03
N TYR A 294 39.95 -4.03 10.08
CA TYR A 294 40.48 -3.94 11.44
C TYR A 294 41.94 -4.42 11.54
N PHE A 295 42.28 -5.50 10.83
CA PHE A 295 43.64 -6.04 10.80
C PHE A 295 44.53 -5.47 9.68
N GLY A 296 44.05 -4.49 8.92
CA GLY A 296 44.82 -3.84 7.84
C GLY A 296 44.96 -4.69 6.57
N TYR A 297 44.12 -5.70 6.36
CA TYR A 297 44.10 -6.46 5.12
C TYR A 297 43.45 -5.65 3.98
N SER A 298 43.88 -5.92 2.75
CA SER A 298 43.19 -5.46 1.55
C SER A 298 41.81 -6.12 1.42
N ASN A 299 40.85 -5.34 0.92
CA ASN A 299 39.49 -5.77 0.60
C ASN A 299 39.24 -5.89 -0.92
N ALA A 300 40.30 -6.05 -1.73
CA ALA A 300 40.16 -6.33 -3.16
C ALA A 300 39.35 -7.61 -3.44
N HIS A 301 39.49 -8.62 -2.57
CA HIS A 301 38.59 -9.78 -2.47
C HIS A 301 38.22 -9.97 -1.00
N THR A 302 36.92 -9.86 -0.69
CA THR A 302 36.42 -9.79 0.70
C THR A 302 36.01 -11.18 1.18
N ILE A 303 37.00 -11.98 1.56
CA ILE A 303 36.78 -13.35 2.07
C ILE A 303 37.45 -13.53 3.43
N TYR A 304 36.82 -14.27 4.33
CA TYR A 304 37.43 -14.67 5.59
C TYR A 304 38.37 -15.85 5.32
N ASP A 305 39.68 -15.64 5.39
CA ASP A 305 40.69 -16.65 5.07
C ASP A 305 41.50 -17.08 6.31
N GLY A 306 42.41 -18.04 6.11
CA GLY A 306 43.26 -18.54 7.18
C GLY A 306 44.21 -17.50 7.81
N SER A 307 44.54 -16.43 7.08
CA SER A 307 45.33 -15.31 7.60
C SER A 307 44.48 -14.47 8.55
N VAL A 308 43.25 -14.14 8.15
CA VAL A 308 42.27 -13.46 9.02
C VAL A 308 42.04 -14.29 10.29
N ALA A 309 41.80 -15.60 10.15
CA ALA A 309 41.62 -16.49 11.29
C ALA A 309 42.82 -16.48 12.26
N SER A 310 44.05 -16.39 11.74
CA SER A 310 45.27 -16.32 12.55
C SER A 310 45.41 -15.00 13.31
N SER A 311 45.05 -13.89 12.67
CA SER A 311 44.98 -12.57 13.31
C SER A 311 43.89 -12.51 14.37
N VAL A 312 42.74 -13.15 14.12
CA VAL A 312 41.65 -13.28 15.10
C VAL A 312 42.08 -14.12 16.30
N ARG A 313 42.77 -15.25 16.12
CA ARG A 313 43.34 -16.03 17.23
C ARG A 313 44.28 -15.17 18.10
N SER A 314 45.10 -14.35 17.46
CA SER A 314 46.01 -13.44 18.17
C SER A 314 45.25 -12.37 18.98
N LEU A 315 44.17 -11.80 18.43
CA LEU A 315 43.30 -10.87 19.15
C LEU A 315 42.61 -11.55 20.34
N GLN A 316 42.02 -12.73 20.12
CA GLN A 316 41.30 -13.49 21.15
C GLN A 316 42.22 -13.79 22.33
N SER A 317 43.44 -14.27 22.07
CA SER A 317 44.46 -14.50 23.10
C SER A 317 44.77 -13.23 23.91
N ARG A 318 45.00 -12.08 23.26
CA ARG A 318 45.26 -10.80 23.94
C ARG A 318 44.07 -10.27 24.75
N LYS A 319 42.85 -10.64 24.38
CA LYS A 319 41.61 -10.19 25.01
C LYS A 319 41.06 -11.20 26.03
N GLY A 320 41.77 -12.30 26.28
CA GLY A 320 41.32 -13.36 27.19
C GLY A 320 40.09 -14.12 26.72
N LEU A 321 39.84 -14.15 25.41
CA LEU A 321 38.73 -14.88 24.79
C LEU A 321 39.19 -16.28 24.33
N PRO A 322 38.26 -17.24 24.16
CA PRO A 322 38.58 -18.53 23.53
C PRO A 322 39.25 -18.35 22.16
N VAL A 323 40.39 -19.02 21.95
CA VAL A 323 41.25 -18.86 20.77
C VAL A 323 40.77 -19.77 19.63
N THR A 324 39.59 -19.48 19.09
CA THR A 324 38.95 -20.30 18.04
C THR A 324 39.38 -19.88 16.62
N GLY A 325 39.78 -18.62 16.43
CA GLY A 325 39.94 -18.03 15.10
C GLY A 325 38.62 -17.77 14.36
N VAL A 326 37.49 -17.92 15.05
CA VAL A 326 36.14 -17.58 14.58
C VAL A 326 35.73 -16.27 15.22
N VAL A 327 35.18 -15.34 14.44
CA VAL A 327 34.61 -14.10 15.00
C VAL A 327 33.17 -14.37 15.39
N ASN A 328 32.92 -14.53 16.68
CA ASN A 328 31.59 -14.48 17.28
C ASN A 328 31.31 -13.08 17.87
N LEU A 329 30.12 -12.85 18.42
CA LEU A 329 29.74 -11.56 19.01
C LEU A 329 30.74 -11.04 20.05
N ALA A 330 31.31 -11.90 20.91
CA ALA A 330 32.30 -11.49 21.91
C ALA A 330 33.60 -10.99 21.24
N THR A 331 34.06 -11.70 20.21
CA THR A 331 35.25 -11.31 19.43
C THR A 331 35.01 -10.03 18.64
N TRP A 332 33.80 -9.87 18.07
CA TRP A 332 33.35 -8.66 17.38
C TRP A 332 33.37 -7.43 18.30
N LYS A 333 32.79 -7.54 19.50
CA LYS A 333 32.82 -6.48 20.52
C LYS A 333 34.25 -6.17 20.98
N ALA A 334 35.13 -7.18 21.03
CA ALA A 334 36.53 -6.97 21.38
C ALA A 334 37.35 -6.21 20.31
N MET A 335 36.86 -6.17 19.06
CA MET A 335 37.37 -5.29 17.99
C MET A 335 36.85 -3.85 18.10
N GLY A 336 35.87 -3.60 18.98
CA GLY A 336 35.26 -2.28 19.20
C GLY A 336 33.99 -2.03 18.40
N TYR A 337 33.47 -3.04 17.69
CA TYR A 337 32.20 -2.93 16.97
C TYR A 337 31.00 -3.16 17.90
N SER A 338 29.85 -2.58 17.54
CA SER A 338 28.65 -2.66 18.37
C SER A 338 27.88 -3.97 18.15
N GLU A 339 27.12 -4.37 19.17
CA GLU A 339 26.17 -5.48 19.07
C GLU A 339 25.00 -5.14 18.12
N ALA A 340 24.64 -3.86 18.01
CA ALA A 340 23.66 -3.40 17.03
C ALA A 340 24.13 -3.65 15.60
N ASP A 341 25.42 -3.43 15.28
CA ASP A 341 25.97 -3.72 13.95
C ASP A 341 26.01 -5.23 13.68
N TRP A 342 26.31 -6.04 14.70
CA TRP A 342 26.36 -7.51 14.57
C TRP A 342 25.05 -8.08 14.04
N TYR A 343 23.92 -7.65 14.58
CA TYR A 343 22.61 -8.09 14.13
C TYR A 343 22.07 -7.25 12.97
N GLY A 344 22.28 -5.93 13.01
CA GLY A 344 21.70 -4.98 12.06
C GLY A 344 22.21 -5.14 10.63
N ILE A 345 23.48 -5.51 10.45
CA ILE A 345 24.06 -5.79 9.12
C ILE A 345 23.34 -6.98 8.46
N ASP A 346 23.10 -8.03 9.23
CA ASP A 346 22.52 -9.30 8.76
C ASP A 346 20.99 -9.18 8.56
N SER A 347 20.31 -8.48 9.48
CA SER A 347 18.86 -8.32 9.45
C SER A 347 18.39 -7.23 8.50
N TYR A 348 19.31 -6.47 7.88
CA TYR A 348 18.89 -5.39 7.01
C TYR A 348 18.19 -5.94 5.77
N VAL A 349 16.92 -5.59 5.61
CA VAL A 349 16.14 -5.80 4.39
C VAL A 349 15.68 -4.41 3.95
N ALA A 350 15.85 -4.06 2.67
CA ALA A 350 15.43 -2.75 2.19
C ALA A 350 13.97 -2.48 2.61
N PRO A 351 13.67 -1.27 3.12
CA PRO A 351 12.29 -0.91 3.45
C PRO A 351 11.40 -1.04 2.22
N LEU A 352 10.23 -1.66 2.39
CA LEU A 352 9.23 -1.77 1.34
C LEU A 352 8.78 -0.37 0.90
N GLN A 353 8.87 -0.07 -0.39
CA GLN A 353 8.48 1.23 -0.96
C GLN A 353 7.15 1.16 -1.73
N THR A 354 6.50 0.00 -1.69
CA THR A 354 5.23 -0.28 -2.34
C THR A 354 4.20 -0.77 -1.33
N ASN A 355 2.95 -0.88 -1.76
CA ASN A 355 1.84 -1.38 -0.96
C ASN A 355 0.80 -2.06 -1.86
N ILE A 356 -0.28 -2.56 -1.28
CA ILE A 356 -1.35 -3.28 -1.99
C ILE A 356 -1.99 -2.49 -3.15
N THR A 357 -1.87 -1.16 -3.16
CA THR A 357 -2.40 -0.31 -4.23
C THR A 357 -1.38 0.04 -5.33
N SER A 358 -0.14 -0.45 -5.20
CA SER A 358 0.96 -0.15 -6.12
C SER A 358 0.82 -0.88 -7.45
N THR A 359 1.04 -0.16 -8.55
CA THR A 359 1.04 -0.70 -9.92
C THR A 359 2.36 -1.37 -10.26
N ARG A 360 2.40 -2.18 -11.33
CA ARG A 360 3.63 -2.78 -11.87
C ARG A 360 4.78 -1.78 -12.00
N SER A 361 4.52 -0.64 -12.63
CA SER A 361 5.51 0.42 -12.81
C SER A 361 6.01 0.99 -11.47
N GLN A 362 5.14 1.14 -10.47
CA GLN A 362 5.57 1.58 -9.13
C GLN A 362 6.48 0.56 -8.44
N HIS A 363 6.26 -0.74 -8.66
CA HIS A 363 7.19 -1.79 -8.21
C HIS A 363 8.55 -1.71 -8.93
N ILE A 364 8.57 -1.49 -10.25
CA ILE A 364 9.82 -1.29 -11.02
C ILE A 364 10.58 -0.04 -10.52
N GLU A 365 9.90 1.09 -10.31
CA GLU A 365 10.54 2.30 -9.82
C GLU A 365 11.01 2.15 -8.37
N ALA A 366 10.29 1.43 -7.51
CA ALA A 366 10.76 1.11 -6.16
C ALA A 366 12.07 0.31 -6.18
N MET A 367 12.18 -0.67 -7.09
CA MET A 367 13.40 -1.45 -7.31
C MET A 367 14.57 -0.53 -7.70
N ILE A 368 14.37 0.31 -8.71
CA ILE A 368 15.42 1.19 -9.25
C ILE A 368 15.79 2.30 -8.24
N ASN A 369 14.81 2.90 -7.56
CA ASN A 369 15.03 3.91 -6.53
C ASN A 369 15.86 3.36 -5.38
N GLN A 370 15.65 2.11 -4.98
CA GLN A 370 16.48 1.47 -3.98
C GLN A 370 17.90 1.22 -4.47
N ALA A 371 18.07 0.76 -5.72
CA ALA A 371 19.40 0.58 -6.31
C ALA A 371 20.18 1.92 -6.37
N ASN A 372 19.51 3.01 -6.72
CA ASN A 372 20.10 4.35 -6.78
C ASN A 372 20.66 4.84 -5.44
N LYS A 373 20.12 4.39 -4.29
CA LYS A 373 20.68 4.72 -2.97
C LYS A 373 22.10 4.19 -2.78
N TYR A 374 22.52 3.19 -3.56
CA TYR A 374 23.87 2.65 -3.53
C TYR A 374 24.82 3.33 -4.52
N LEU A 375 24.40 4.27 -5.38
CA LEU A 375 25.31 4.90 -6.35
C LEU A 375 26.57 5.46 -5.67
N GLY A 376 27.73 5.12 -6.24
CA GLY A 376 29.04 5.48 -5.72
C GLY A 376 29.51 4.68 -4.49
N LYS A 377 28.69 3.78 -3.95
CA LYS A 377 29.10 2.90 -2.85
C LYS A 377 30.01 1.79 -3.35
N THR A 378 30.94 1.36 -2.49
CA THR A 378 31.97 0.40 -2.86
C THR A 378 31.38 -0.97 -3.16
N TRP A 379 32.01 -1.67 -4.09
CA TRP A 379 31.75 -3.10 -4.30
C TRP A 379 32.34 -3.91 -3.14
N ILE A 380 31.57 -4.87 -2.61
CA ILE A 380 31.98 -5.77 -1.53
C ILE A 380 31.46 -7.17 -1.86
N SER A 381 32.37 -8.12 -2.06
CA SER A 381 32.04 -9.54 -2.33
C SER A 381 31.12 -10.12 -1.26
N GLY A 382 30.05 -10.82 -1.67
CA GLY A 382 29.08 -11.47 -0.79
C GLY A 382 28.22 -10.50 0.03
N ALA A 383 28.20 -9.21 -0.31
CA ALA A 383 27.47 -8.20 0.45
C ALA A 383 26.10 -7.89 -0.17
N GLY A 384 25.04 -8.09 0.61
CA GLY A 384 23.69 -7.62 0.33
C GLY A 384 23.10 -6.81 1.50
N SER A 385 23.83 -5.85 2.09
CA SER A 385 23.34 -5.08 3.25
C SER A 385 23.09 -3.61 2.90
N MET A 386 22.90 -2.76 3.90
CA MET A 386 22.43 -1.37 3.76
C MET A 386 23.34 -0.44 2.92
N PRO A 387 22.78 0.64 2.34
CA PRO A 387 23.53 1.59 1.52
C PRO A 387 24.71 2.28 2.21
N ALA A 388 24.75 2.29 3.54
CA ALA A 388 25.87 2.85 4.28
C ALA A 388 27.21 2.15 3.99
N TYR A 389 27.17 0.88 3.57
CA TYR A 389 28.36 0.08 3.27
C TYR A 389 28.65 0.02 1.78
N GLY A 390 27.93 -0.85 1.08
CA GLY A 390 28.26 -1.33 -0.25
C GLY A 390 27.66 -2.71 -0.47
N VAL A 391 27.67 -3.15 -1.72
CA VAL A 391 27.06 -4.42 -2.16
C VAL A 391 27.85 -4.98 -3.33
N ASP A 392 27.77 -6.28 -3.60
CA ASP A 392 28.15 -6.81 -4.92
C ASP A 392 26.98 -6.72 -5.92
N CYS A 393 27.14 -7.34 -7.09
CA CYS A 393 26.17 -7.28 -8.17
C CYS A 393 24.82 -7.92 -7.78
N SER A 394 24.85 -9.13 -7.23
CA SER A 394 23.65 -9.83 -6.78
C SER A 394 23.06 -9.20 -5.52
N GLY A 395 23.88 -8.73 -4.58
CA GLY A 395 23.42 -8.05 -3.38
C GLY A 395 22.68 -6.73 -3.69
N LEU A 396 23.11 -5.99 -4.73
CA LEU A 396 22.36 -4.84 -5.24
C LEU A 396 20.97 -5.26 -5.74
N VAL A 397 20.90 -6.33 -6.53
CA VAL A 397 19.64 -6.88 -7.04
C VAL A 397 18.75 -7.32 -5.89
N THR A 398 19.26 -8.09 -4.92
CA THR A 398 18.50 -8.55 -3.75
C THR A 398 17.88 -7.37 -2.98
N GLN A 399 18.66 -6.33 -2.72
CA GLN A 399 18.15 -5.15 -2.00
C GLN A 399 17.13 -4.35 -2.82
N ALA A 400 17.33 -4.24 -4.13
CA ALA A 400 16.37 -3.62 -5.03
C ALA A 400 15.04 -4.41 -5.10
N LEU A 401 15.11 -5.74 -5.15
CA LEU A 401 13.94 -6.62 -5.12
C LEU A 401 13.17 -6.47 -3.80
N TYR A 402 13.84 -6.42 -2.66
CA TYR A 402 13.17 -6.22 -1.38
C TYR A 402 12.35 -4.92 -1.30
N ALA A 403 12.90 -3.79 -1.79
CA ALA A 403 12.18 -2.52 -1.80
C ALA A 403 10.95 -2.52 -2.71
N SER A 404 10.98 -3.32 -3.77
CA SER A 404 9.84 -3.52 -4.67
C SER A 404 8.88 -4.60 -4.19
N GLY A 405 9.10 -5.21 -3.03
CA GLY A 405 8.21 -6.24 -2.49
C GLY A 405 8.42 -7.62 -3.09
N ILE A 406 9.55 -7.88 -3.75
CA ILE A 406 9.91 -9.24 -4.16
C ILE A 406 10.83 -9.86 -3.09
N ASP A 407 10.39 -10.99 -2.54
CA ASP A 407 11.26 -11.88 -1.77
C ASP A 407 11.86 -12.94 -2.70
N SER A 408 13.17 -12.88 -2.91
CA SER A 408 13.91 -13.81 -3.77
C SER A 408 14.41 -15.06 -3.06
N ALA A 409 13.96 -15.35 -1.83
CA ALA A 409 14.36 -16.53 -1.09
C ALA A 409 14.41 -17.81 -1.97
N PRO A 410 15.46 -18.64 -1.87
CA PRO A 410 16.49 -18.61 -0.83
C PRO A 410 17.59 -17.55 -1.01
N ILE A 411 17.63 -16.84 -2.14
CA ILE A 411 18.60 -15.77 -2.38
C ILE A 411 18.27 -14.60 -1.45
N SER A 412 19.13 -14.37 -0.46
CA SER A 412 18.91 -13.43 0.65
C SER A 412 20.24 -12.94 1.21
N ASN A 413 20.22 -11.91 2.04
CA ASN A 413 21.45 -11.25 2.51
C ASN A 413 22.33 -12.16 3.37
N ILE A 414 21.70 -12.96 4.24
CA ILE A 414 22.43 -13.86 5.14
C ILE A 414 23.06 -15.00 4.35
N GLN A 415 22.29 -15.63 3.46
CA GLN A 415 22.76 -16.70 2.59
C GLN A 415 23.87 -16.21 1.66
N HIS A 416 23.73 -15.00 1.11
CA HIS A 416 24.69 -14.44 0.16
C HIS A 416 26.10 -14.28 0.73
N ALA A 417 26.21 -14.03 2.03
CA ALA A 417 27.49 -13.92 2.72
C ALA A 417 28.07 -15.27 3.17
N GLN A 418 27.35 -16.38 3.03
CA GLN A 418 27.86 -17.71 3.38
C GLN A 418 28.75 -18.30 2.27
N PRO A 419 29.67 -19.22 2.59
CA PRO A 419 30.60 -19.78 1.61
C PRO A 419 29.90 -20.39 0.39
N GLY A 420 30.37 -20.06 -0.82
CA GLY A 420 29.86 -20.60 -2.08
C GLY A 420 28.73 -19.79 -2.72
N HIS A 421 28.34 -18.66 -2.12
CA HIS A 421 27.25 -17.80 -2.58
C HIS A 421 27.71 -16.42 -3.08
N GLU A 422 29.01 -16.28 -3.34
CA GLU A 422 29.64 -15.08 -3.90
C GLU A 422 29.10 -14.76 -5.30
N TRP A 423 28.54 -15.77 -5.97
CA TRP A 423 28.01 -15.70 -7.33
C TRP A 423 26.51 -15.94 -7.36
N ASN A 424 25.74 -15.34 -6.44
CA ASN A 424 24.27 -15.40 -6.48
C ASN A 424 23.66 -14.86 -7.79
N SER A 425 24.43 -14.18 -8.65
CA SER A 425 24.04 -13.92 -10.04
C SER A 425 23.73 -15.22 -10.81
N ARG A 426 24.42 -16.33 -10.50
CA ARG A 426 24.17 -17.67 -11.04
C ARG A 426 22.84 -18.24 -10.52
N ASP A 427 22.55 -18.03 -9.25
CA ASP A 427 21.29 -18.47 -8.64
C ASP A 427 20.11 -17.71 -9.25
N TYR A 428 20.22 -16.39 -9.41
CA TYR A 428 19.24 -15.60 -10.15
C TYR A 428 19.12 -16.05 -11.61
N TRP A 429 20.23 -16.40 -12.28
CA TRP A 429 20.19 -16.95 -13.64
C TRP A 429 19.48 -18.30 -13.71
N ALA A 430 19.65 -19.17 -12.72
CA ALA A 430 19.00 -20.47 -12.64
C ALA A 430 17.54 -20.43 -12.15
N ASP A 431 17.12 -19.35 -11.47
CA ASP A 431 15.79 -19.25 -10.89
C ASP A 431 14.68 -19.17 -11.97
N SER A 432 13.88 -20.23 -12.09
CA SER A 432 12.80 -20.31 -13.07
C SER A 432 11.63 -19.36 -12.77
N ARG A 433 11.56 -18.80 -11.56
CA ARG A 433 10.51 -17.85 -11.13
C ARG A 433 10.71 -16.43 -11.68
N ILE A 434 11.84 -16.17 -12.33
CA ILE A 434 12.08 -14.97 -13.13
C ILE A 434 12.38 -15.41 -14.56
N PRO A 435 11.39 -15.46 -15.47
CA PRO A 435 11.60 -16.07 -16.78
C PRO A 435 12.60 -15.33 -17.66
N HIS A 436 13.26 -16.07 -18.55
CA HIS A 436 14.01 -15.47 -19.66
C HIS A 436 13.07 -14.74 -20.61
N ILE A 437 13.52 -13.61 -21.13
CA ILE A 437 12.84 -12.87 -22.18
C ILE A 437 13.76 -12.73 -23.39
N ASN A 438 13.20 -12.54 -24.58
CA ASN A 438 14.00 -12.28 -25.77
C ASN A 438 14.76 -10.98 -25.57
N PHE A 439 16.07 -10.98 -25.83
CA PHE A 439 16.92 -9.82 -25.60
C PHE A 439 16.39 -8.52 -26.23
N ASN A 440 15.68 -8.59 -27.37
CA ASN A 440 15.11 -7.42 -28.03
C ASN A 440 13.82 -6.89 -27.39
N ASP A 441 13.17 -7.68 -26.51
CA ASP A 441 11.95 -7.33 -25.79
C ASP A 441 12.23 -6.83 -24.37
N ARG A 442 13.50 -6.56 -24.05
CA ARG A 442 13.95 -6.08 -22.73
C ARG A 442 13.31 -4.74 -22.37
N GLN A 443 13.00 -4.59 -21.10
CA GLN A 443 12.31 -3.45 -20.53
C GLN A 443 13.04 -2.97 -19.27
N ARG A 444 12.80 -1.70 -18.92
CA ARG A 444 13.25 -1.14 -17.65
C ARG A 444 12.83 -2.03 -16.48
N GLY A 445 13.76 -2.30 -15.55
CA GLY A 445 13.56 -3.22 -14.43
C GLY A 445 13.93 -4.68 -14.72
N ASP A 446 14.15 -5.06 -15.98
CA ASP A 446 14.68 -6.39 -16.29
C ASP A 446 16.13 -6.55 -15.79
N LEU A 447 16.52 -7.79 -15.50
CA LEU A 447 17.87 -8.14 -15.10
C LEU A 447 18.71 -8.56 -16.31
N ILE A 448 19.88 -7.94 -16.50
CA ILE A 448 20.84 -8.30 -17.56
C ILE A 448 21.96 -9.11 -16.95
N PHE A 449 22.24 -10.27 -17.52
CA PHE A 449 23.28 -11.18 -17.03
C PHE A 449 24.44 -11.25 -18.01
N PHE A 450 25.63 -11.43 -17.46
CA PHE A 450 26.86 -11.57 -18.23
C PHE A 450 27.58 -12.86 -17.86
N THR A 451 28.30 -13.40 -18.84
CA THR A 451 29.27 -14.48 -18.64
C THR A 451 30.69 -13.95 -18.71
N ASP A 452 31.58 -14.58 -17.95
CA ASP A 452 33.02 -14.40 -18.09
C ASP A 452 33.43 -14.80 -19.52
N PRO A 453 34.12 -13.92 -20.29
CA PRO A 453 34.53 -14.20 -21.66
C PRO A 453 35.37 -15.47 -21.85
N SER A 454 36.13 -15.87 -20.82
CA SER A 454 37.06 -16.99 -20.89
C SER A 454 36.43 -18.32 -20.54
N THR A 455 35.47 -18.34 -19.61
CA THR A 455 34.85 -19.59 -19.11
C THR A 455 33.43 -19.80 -19.60
N GLY A 456 32.75 -18.74 -20.05
CA GLY A 456 31.33 -18.79 -20.41
C GLY A 456 30.38 -18.96 -19.22
N ILE A 457 30.89 -18.85 -17.98
CA ILE A 457 30.11 -19.01 -16.76
C ILE A 457 29.52 -17.66 -16.34
N ILE A 458 28.27 -17.66 -15.87
CA ILE A 458 27.61 -16.46 -15.32
C ILE A 458 28.44 -15.91 -14.16
N TRP A 459 28.75 -14.62 -14.21
CA TRP A 459 29.57 -13.96 -13.22
C TRP A 459 29.03 -12.58 -12.80
N HIS A 460 28.07 -12.02 -13.54
CA HIS A 460 27.60 -10.66 -13.25
C HIS A 460 26.14 -10.45 -13.63
N VAL A 461 25.49 -9.52 -12.93
CA VAL A 461 24.10 -9.11 -13.13
C VAL A 461 23.94 -7.60 -12.88
N GLY A 462 23.07 -6.95 -13.64
CA GLY A 462 22.66 -5.56 -13.42
C GLY A 462 21.17 -5.33 -13.69
N ILE A 463 20.65 -4.17 -13.29
CA ILE A 463 19.23 -3.80 -13.42
C ILE A 463 19.09 -2.80 -14.56
N LEU A 464 18.32 -3.15 -15.59
CA LEU A 464 18.15 -2.34 -16.78
C LEU A 464 17.38 -1.05 -16.47
N LEU A 465 17.93 0.10 -16.86
CA LEU A 465 17.31 1.42 -16.67
C LEU A 465 16.58 1.88 -17.93
N ASN A 466 17.13 1.58 -19.09
CA ASN A 466 16.57 1.82 -20.42
C ASN A 466 17.19 0.82 -21.40
N ARG A 467 16.92 0.96 -22.70
CA ARG A 467 17.34 -0.01 -23.73
C ARG A 467 18.83 -0.39 -23.66
N ASP A 468 19.73 0.52 -23.30
CA ASP A 468 21.17 0.33 -23.44
C ASP A 468 21.99 0.60 -22.18
N THR A 469 21.35 0.95 -21.06
CA THR A 469 22.02 1.23 -19.79
C THR A 469 21.40 0.50 -18.62
N MET A 470 22.24 0.18 -17.63
CA MET A 470 21.86 -0.48 -16.40
C MET A 470 22.53 0.17 -15.20
N ILE A 471 21.93 0.02 -14.03
CA ILE A 471 22.61 0.21 -12.75
C ILE A 471 23.16 -1.13 -12.28
N GLU A 472 24.40 -1.14 -11.85
CA GLU A 472 25.13 -2.34 -11.46
C GLU A 472 26.07 -2.03 -10.29
N SER A 473 26.41 -3.06 -9.50
CA SER A 473 27.60 -3.02 -8.65
C SER A 473 28.71 -3.78 -9.32
N TRP A 474 29.76 -3.08 -9.71
CA TRP A 474 30.95 -3.64 -10.34
C TRP A 474 32.16 -3.25 -9.49
N PRO A 475 33.32 -3.96 -9.56
CA PRO A 475 34.57 -3.51 -8.96
C PRO A 475 34.71 -1.98 -8.93
N TYR A 476 35.12 -1.49 -7.76
CA TYR A 476 35.20 -0.08 -7.35
C TYR A 476 33.90 0.57 -6.87
N ALA A 477 32.79 0.49 -7.61
CA ALA A 477 31.57 1.16 -7.20
C ALA A 477 30.28 0.65 -7.87
N VAL A 478 29.15 0.91 -7.21
CA VAL A 478 27.84 0.94 -7.86
C VAL A 478 27.76 2.15 -8.79
N GLN A 479 27.35 1.89 -10.03
CA GLN A 479 27.39 2.88 -11.11
C GLN A 479 26.32 2.59 -12.16
N VAL A 480 26.05 3.61 -12.98
CA VAL A 480 25.28 3.46 -14.21
C VAL A 480 26.24 3.28 -15.37
N HIS A 481 26.02 2.26 -16.18
CA HIS A 481 26.89 1.95 -17.30
C HIS A 481 26.10 1.39 -18.49
N SER A 482 26.70 1.46 -19.68
CA SER A 482 26.12 0.79 -20.85
C SER A 482 26.17 -0.73 -20.67
N ILE A 483 25.11 -1.42 -21.11
CA ILE A 483 25.07 -2.89 -21.14
C ILE A 483 26.07 -3.49 -22.15
N TYR A 484 26.59 -2.67 -23.06
CA TYR A 484 27.65 -3.03 -24.01
C TYR A 484 29.06 -2.69 -23.48
N GLY A 485 29.15 -2.24 -22.22
CA GLY A 485 30.42 -2.02 -21.54
C GLY A 485 31.19 -3.31 -21.30
N ASN A 486 32.45 -3.18 -20.89
CA ASN A 486 33.34 -4.32 -20.64
C ASN A 486 32.98 -5.03 -19.32
N ARG A 487 31.92 -5.84 -19.35
CA ARG A 487 31.37 -6.65 -18.23
C ARG A 487 31.32 -8.15 -18.54
N GLY A 488 31.87 -8.54 -19.69
CA GLY A 488 31.78 -9.89 -20.22
C GLY A 488 30.82 -10.00 -21.40
N ASN A 489 30.52 -11.23 -21.81
CA ASN A 489 29.53 -11.46 -22.87
C ASN A 489 28.13 -11.38 -22.29
N ILE A 490 27.20 -10.70 -22.97
CA ILE A 490 25.79 -10.69 -22.56
C ILE A 490 25.25 -12.12 -22.68
N ALA A 491 24.87 -12.70 -21.54
CA ALA A 491 24.30 -14.03 -21.46
C ALA A 491 22.82 -14.04 -21.85
N GLY A 492 22.11 -13.00 -21.44
CA GLY A 492 20.67 -12.85 -21.68
C GLY A 492 20.03 -11.93 -20.67
N VAL A 493 18.70 -11.94 -20.68
CA VAL A 493 17.86 -11.05 -19.86
C VAL A 493 16.74 -11.85 -19.21
N LYS A 494 16.41 -11.51 -17.97
CA LYS A 494 15.32 -12.13 -17.21
C LYS A 494 14.38 -11.07 -16.63
N ARG A 495 13.08 -11.36 -16.60
CA ARG A 495 12.04 -10.44 -16.17
C ARG A 495 11.56 -10.78 -14.76
N VAL A 496 11.51 -9.77 -13.91
CA VAL A 496 11.02 -9.88 -12.53
C VAL A 496 9.53 -9.58 -12.45
N PHE A 497 9.05 -8.63 -13.24
CA PHE A 497 7.66 -8.14 -13.23
C PHE A 497 6.98 -8.49 -14.56
N ALA A 498 6.05 -9.44 -14.53
CA ALA A 498 5.33 -9.95 -15.69
C ALA A 498 4.59 -8.87 -16.48
#